data_AF-A0A498IGN9-F1
#
_entry.id   AF-A0A498IGN9-F1
#
_cell.length_a   1.000
_cell.length_b   1.000
_cell.length_c   1.000
_cell.angle_alpha   90.00
_cell.angle_beta   90.00
_cell.angle_gamma   90.00
#
_symmetry.space_group_name_H-M   'P 1'
#
loop_
_entity.id
_entity.type
_entity.pdbx_description
1 polymer ?
#
loop_
_entity_poly.entity_id
_entity_poly.type
_entity_poly.pdbx_seq_one_letter_code
_entity_poly.pdbx_strand_id
1 'polypeptide(L)'
;MAVMLDDLLEKKVIVLPECKRPKEMNRVNDPKYCKYHRIVSHPVGKCFVLKELIMKLAQQEQIELDLEDTAATHTTTIAFGSFDVTTHL
;
A
#
# COMPACT_ATOMS: atom_id res chain seq x y z
N MET A 1 -2.85 0.04 8.52
CA MET A 1 -2.72 1.16 7.55
C MET A 1 -3.91 2.12 7.54
N ALA A 2 -5.17 1.65 7.42
CA ALA A 2 -6.31 2.57 7.46
C ALA A 2 -6.42 3.32 8.80
N VAL A 3 -6.28 2.62 9.92
CA VAL A 3 -6.25 3.22 11.27
C VAL A 3 -5.11 4.25 11.40
N MET A 4 -3.89 3.86 11.05
CA MET A 4 -2.73 4.76 11.06
C MET A 4 -2.94 6.02 10.19
N LEU A 5 -3.55 5.92 9.01
CA LEU A 5 -3.84 7.10 8.19
C LEU A 5 -4.77 8.07 8.92
N ASP A 6 -5.75 7.55 9.65
CA ASP A 6 -6.74 8.38 10.36
C ASP A 6 -6.09 9.12 11.52
N ASP A 7 -5.23 8.43 12.29
CA ASP A 7 -4.46 9.04 13.37
C ASP A 7 -3.53 10.15 12.85
N LEU A 8 -2.83 9.90 11.72
CA LEU A 8 -1.93 10.88 11.11
C LEU A 8 -2.68 12.14 10.63
N LEU A 9 -3.91 11.99 10.15
CA LEU A 9 -4.76 13.10 9.72
C LEU A 9 -5.34 13.86 10.91
N GLU A 10 -5.83 13.15 11.93
CA GLU A 10 -6.39 13.75 13.14
C GLU A 10 -5.33 14.59 13.89
N LYS A 11 -4.12 14.04 14.01
CA LYS A 11 -2.97 14.74 14.60
C LYS A 11 -2.34 15.77 13.68
N LYS A 12 -2.84 15.94 12.45
CA LYS A 12 -2.34 16.89 11.44
C LYS A 12 -0.86 16.71 11.09
N VAL A 13 -0.34 15.48 11.23
CA VAL A 13 1.03 15.13 10.84
C VAL A 13 1.15 15.14 9.31
N ILE A 14 0.06 14.77 8.62
CA ILE A 14 -0.04 14.85 7.16
C ILE A 14 -1.31 15.57 6.73
N VAL A 15 -1.31 16.06 5.49
CA VAL A 15 -2.48 16.63 4.82
C VAL A 15 -2.78 15.79 3.59
N LEU A 16 -4.06 15.60 3.28
CA LEU A 16 -4.47 14.91 2.07
C LEU A 16 -4.10 15.73 0.82
N PRO A 17 -3.55 15.09 -0.24
CA PRO A 17 -3.35 15.76 -1.52
C PRO A 17 -4.68 16.23 -2.12
N GLU A 18 -4.60 17.18 -3.05
CA GLU A 18 -5.73 17.58 -3.86
C GLU A 18 -6.33 16.38 -4.61
N CYS A 19 -7.67 16.26 -4.59
CA CYS A 19 -8.34 15.18 -5.29
C CYS A 19 -8.38 15.48 -6.79
N LYS A 20 -7.68 14.66 -7.58
CA LYS A 20 -7.62 14.81 -9.05
C LYS A 20 -8.90 14.36 -9.76
N ARG A 21 -9.79 13.62 -9.08
CA ARG A 21 -11.02 13.05 -9.68
C ARG A 21 -12.23 13.27 -8.77
N PRO A 22 -12.77 14.50 -8.68
CA PRO A 22 -13.86 14.84 -7.75
C PRO A 22 -15.10 13.95 -7.87
N LYS A 23 -15.41 13.45 -9.08
CA LYS A 23 -16.51 12.52 -9.34
C LYS A 23 -16.41 11.19 -8.56
N GLU A 24 -15.21 10.82 -8.10
CA GLU A 24 -14.94 9.58 -7.37
C GLU A 24 -14.87 9.77 -5.86
N MET A 25 -14.84 11.01 -5.35
CA MET A 25 -14.64 11.30 -3.92
C MET A 25 -15.70 10.66 -3.02
N ASN A 26 -16.93 10.51 -3.52
CA ASN A 26 -18.05 9.99 -2.74
C ASN A 26 -18.11 8.45 -2.73
N ARG A 27 -17.19 7.77 -3.42
CA ARG A 27 -17.17 6.31 -3.55
C ARG A 27 -16.45 5.61 -2.39
N VAL A 28 -16.66 6.11 -1.17
CA VAL A 28 -15.93 5.65 0.04
C VAL A 28 -16.14 4.16 0.36
N ASN A 29 -17.23 3.57 -0.12
CA ASN A 29 -17.53 2.14 0.05
C ASN A 29 -16.89 1.24 -1.02
N ASP A 30 -16.21 1.81 -2.03
CA ASP A 30 -15.54 1.02 -3.06
C ASP A 30 -14.29 0.33 -2.47
N PRO A 31 -14.08 -0.99 -2.66
CA PRO A 31 -12.94 -1.70 -2.10
C PRO A 31 -11.58 -1.20 -2.64
N LYS A 32 -11.57 -0.50 -3.78
CA LYS A 32 -10.39 0.15 -4.36
C LYS A 32 -10.33 1.65 -4.04
N TYR A 33 -11.22 2.16 -3.18
CA TYR A 33 -11.14 3.54 -2.73
C TYR A 33 -9.88 3.77 -1.90
N CYS A 34 -9.06 4.71 -2.34
CA CYS A 34 -7.88 5.15 -1.60
C CYS A 34 -8.26 6.37 -0.77
N LYS A 35 -8.35 6.22 0.56
CA LYS A 35 -8.66 7.33 1.48
C LYS A 35 -7.65 8.49 1.39
N TYR A 36 -6.37 8.18 1.13
CA TYR A 36 -5.32 9.20 0.97
C TYR A 36 -5.51 10.04 -0.30
N HIS A 37 -5.75 9.42 -1.46
CA HIS A 37 -5.93 10.15 -2.72
C HIS A 37 -7.37 10.64 -2.96
N ARG A 38 -8.35 10.12 -2.21
CA ARG A 38 -9.79 10.35 -2.38
C ARG A 38 -10.33 9.97 -3.78
N ILE A 39 -9.86 8.85 -4.32
CA ILE A 39 -10.23 8.32 -5.65
C ILE A 39 -10.39 6.80 -5.61
N VAL A 40 -11.00 6.22 -6.66
CA VAL A 40 -11.07 4.77 -6.85
C VAL A 40 -9.90 4.32 -7.73
N SER A 41 -8.91 3.67 -7.13
CA SER A 41 -7.72 3.18 -7.84
C SER A 41 -7.10 1.94 -7.18
N HIS A 42 -6.85 2.02 -5.88
CA HIS A 42 -6.23 0.97 -5.08
C HIS A 42 -6.66 1.13 -3.61
N PRO A 43 -6.76 0.04 -2.83
CA PRO A 43 -7.01 0.14 -1.40
C PRO A 43 -5.84 0.88 -0.72
N VAL A 44 -6.12 1.59 0.37
CA VAL A 44 -5.12 2.38 1.13
C VAL A 44 -3.86 1.58 1.46
N GLY A 45 -3.99 0.28 1.74
CA GLY A 45 -2.86 -0.60 2.05
C GLY A 45 -1.87 -0.82 0.89
N LYS A 46 -2.26 -0.49 -0.34
CA LYS A 46 -1.42 -0.56 -1.54
C LYS A 46 -0.98 0.82 -2.03
N CYS A 47 -1.22 1.87 -1.25
CA CYS A 47 -0.83 3.22 -1.60
C CYS A 47 0.67 3.45 -1.39
N PHE A 48 1.47 3.32 -2.45
CA PHE A 48 2.93 3.50 -2.38
C PHE A 48 3.33 4.90 -1.89
N VAL A 49 2.67 5.94 -2.40
CA VAL A 49 2.93 7.34 -2.00
C VAL A 49 2.74 7.53 -0.50
N LEU A 50 1.67 6.95 0.07
CA LEU A 50 1.44 7.02 1.51
C LEU A 50 2.52 6.26 2.29
N LYS A 51 2.89 5.05 1.85
CA LYS A 51 3.96 4.27 2.50
C LYS A 51 5.28 5.02 2.53
N GLU A 52 5.69 5.60 1.41
CA GLU A 52 6.91 6.39 1.32
C GLU A 52 6.87 7.62 2.23
N LEU A 53 5.73 8.33 2.28
CA LEU A 53 5.56 9.48 3.17
C LEU A 53 5.72 9.07 4.64
N ILE A 54 5.09 7.97 5.05
CA ILE A 54 5.16 7.44 6.41
C ILE A 54 6.59 7.03 6.76
N MET A 55 7.30 6.35 5.85
CA MET A 55 8.71 6.01 6.06
C MET A 55 9.58 7.26 6.23
N LYS A 56 9.34 8.32 5.44
CA LYS A 56 10.08 9.59 5.57
C LYS A 56 9.81 10.29 6.90
N LEU A 57 8.55 10.29 7.37
CA LEU A 57 8.20 10.86 8.67
C LEU A 57 8.89 10.11 9.81
N ALA A 58 8.98 8.79 9.71
CA ALA A 58 9.68 7.96 10.70
C ALA A 58 11.19 8.23 10.70
N GLN A 59 11.80 8.35 9.52
CA GLN A 59 13.22 8.73 9.38
C GLN A 59 13.51 10.13 9.94
N GLN A 60 12.51 11.01 9.95
CA GLN A 60 12.58 12.35 10.53
C GLN A 60 12.20 12.38 12.02
N GLU A 61 11.97 11.22 12.65
CA GLU A 61 11.56 11.07 14.05
C GLU A 61 10.25 11.81 14.39
N GLN A 62 9.43 12.14 13.38
CA GLN A 62 8.13 12.79 13.56
C GLN A 62 7.05 11.80 14.00
N ILE A 63 7.23 10.53 13.65
CA ILE A 63 6.38 9.42 14.05
C ILE A 63 7.25 8.23 14.44
N GLU A 64 6.75 7.41 15.35
CA GLU A 64 7.32 6.11 15.65
C GLU A 64 6.51 5.05 14.91
N LEU A 65 7.19 4.14 14.22
CA LEU A 65 6.56 3.00 13.56
C LEU A 65 6.80 1.77 14.41
N ASP A 66 5.77 1.30 15.08
CA ASP A 66 5.78 -0.04 15.66
C ASP A 66 5.53 -1.05 14.53
N LEU A 67 6.64 -1.61 14.03
CA LEU A 67 6.62 -2.67 13.03
C LEU A 67 6.39 -3.99 13.77
N GLU A 68 5.14 -4.32 14.09
CA GLU A 68 4.80 -5.72 14.37
C GLU A 68 5.06 -6.53 13.08
N ASP A 69 6.22 -7.18 13.06
CA ASP A 69 6.79 -7.88 11.92
C ASP A 69 5.91 -9.07 11.52
N THR A 70 4.98 -8.84 10.61
CA THR A 70 4.29 -9.92 9.89
C THR A 70 5.10 -10.32 8.66
N ALA A 71 6.36 -10.68 8.86
CA ALA A 71 7.12 -11.49 7.93
C ALA A 71 6.55 -12.93 7.91
N ALA A 72 5.40 -13.12 7.27
CA ALA A 72 4.92 -14.45 6.93
C ALA A 72 4.11 -14.44 5.63
N THR A 73 4.56 -15.26 4.68
CA THR A 73 3.89 -15.69 3.44
C THR A 73 4.09 -14.85 2.17
N HIS A 74 5.33 -14.84 1.68
CA HIS A 74 5.56 -14.93 0.23
C HIS A 74 6.45 -16.15 -0.09
N THR A 75 5.96 -17.37 0.18
CA THR A 75 6.55 -18.57 -0.43
C THR A 75 6.19 -18.58 -1.90
N THR A 76 7.09 -18.06 -2.74
CA THR A 76 7.01 -18.25 -4.19
C THR A 76 7.75 -19.54 -4.53
N THR A 77 7.01 -20.64 -4.69
CA THR A 77 7.56 -21.89 -5.23
C THR A 77 7.72 -21.73 -6.73
N ILE A 78 8.96 -21.66 -7.21
CA ILE A 78 9.29 -21.74 -8.64
C ILE A 78 9.56 -23.21 -8.95
N ALA A 79 8.69 -23.84 -9.75
CA ALA A 79 8.91 -25.18 -10.28
C ALA A 79 9.55 -25.08 -11.66
N PHE A 80 10.78 -25.58 -11.81
CA PHE A 80 11.38 -25.81 -13.13
C PHE A 80 10.87 -27.15 -13.66
N GLY A 81 10.10 -27.09 -14.76
CA GLY A 81 9.77 -28.29 -15.52
C GLY A 81 11.03 -28.87 -16.16
N SER A 82 11.29 -30.16 -15.93
CA SER A 82 12.34 -30.90 -16.63
C SER A 82 11.98 -31.00 -18.10
N PHE A 83 12.78 -30.40 -18.98
CA PHE A 83 12.73 -30.69 -20.41
C PHE A 83 13.58 -31.92 -20.67
N ASP A 84 12.93 -33.08 -20.81
CA ASP A 84 13.56 -34.25 -21.39
C ASP A 84 13.61 -34.04 -22.91
N VAL A 85 14.80 -33.68 -23.42
CA VAL A 85 15.10 -33.78 -24.85
C VAL A 85 15.68 -35.16 -25.08
N THR A 86 14.80 -36.13 -25.31
CA THR A 86 15.18 -37.34 -26.04
C THR A 86 14.71 -37.18 -27.48
N THR A 87 15.62 -36.80 -28.36
CA THR A 87 15.49 -37.07 -29.79
C THR A 87 16.84 -37.63 -30.26
N HIS A 88 16.90 -38.95 -30.36
CA HIS A 88 17.94 -39.66 -31.10
C HIS A 88 17.46 -39.83 -32.55
N LEU A 89 18.42 -39.73 -33.48
CA LEU A 89 18.30 -39.94 -34.94
C LEU A 89 17.41 -41.14 -35.33
#